data_AF-A0A2W4NVT0-F1
#
_entry.id   AF-A0A2W4NVT0-F1
#
_cell.length_a   1.000
_cell.length_b   1.000
_cell.length_c   1.000
_cell.angle_alpha   90.00
_cell.angle_beta   90.00
_cell.angle_gamma   90.00
#
_symmetry.space_group_name_H-M   'P 1'
#
loop_
_entity.id
_entity.type
_entity.pdbx_description
1 polymer ?
#
loop_
_entity_poly.entity_id
_entity_poly.type
_entity_poly.pdbx_seq_one_letter_code
_entity_poly.pdbx_strand_id
1 'polypeptide(L)' 'MPDDPSTDRSSLRLVECWLPLAQELNEAQGWGDDGPALERLILAAASALSSAVSVESARAILLVYHASLRARPR' A
#
# COMPACT_ATOMS: atom_id res chain seq x y z
N MET A 1 20.36 19.70 -2.30
CA MET A 1 20.04 19.12 -0.98
C MET A 1 20.09 17.62 -1.15
N PRO A 2 20.81 16.91 -0.26
CA PRO A 2 21.09 15.49 -0.41
C PRO A 2 19.83 14.66 -0.11
N ASP A 3 19.69 13.53 -0.79
CA ASP A 3 18.77 12.44 -0.46
C ASP A 3 18.73 12.22 1.06
N ASP A 4 17.58 12.52 1.67
CA ASP A 4 17.37 12.35 3.10
C ASP A 4 17.08 10.86 3.39
N PRO A 5 17.96 10.11 4.08
CA PRO A 5 17.78 8.69 4.37
C PRO A 5 16.62 8.40 5.33
N SER A 6 15.90 9.43 5.79
CA SER A 6 14.71 9.30 6.62
C SER A 6 13.46 9.03 5.79
N THR A 7 13.42 9.49 4.53
CA THR A 7 12.31 9.19 3.60
C THR A 7 12.27 7.69 3.26
N ASP A 8 13.43 7.09 2.97
CA ASP A 8 13.54 5.65 2.72
C ASP A 8 13.18 4.80 3.93
N ARG A 9 13.66 5.17 5.13
CA ARG A 9 13.35 4.41 6.36
C ARG A 9 11.89 4.49 6.77
N SER A 10 11.24 5.62 6.50
CA SER A 10 9.81 5.78 6.79
C SER A 10 8.97 4.94 5.84
N SER A 11 9.37 4.86 4.56
CA SER A 11 8.70 4.07 3.54
C SER A 11 8.84 2.57 3.78
N LEU A 12 10.04 2.11 4.17
CA LEU A 12 10.30 0.71 4.52
C LEU A 12 9.46 0.22 5.69
N ARG A 13 9.39 0.99 6.79
CA ARG A 13 8.53 0.60 7.93
C ARG A 13 7.05 0.58 7.57
N LEU A 14 6.63 1.49 6.69
CA LEU A 14 5.25 1.51 6.20
C LEU A 14 4.95 0.21 5.43
N VAL A 15 5.82 -0.17 4.50
CA VAL A 15 5.70 -1.43 3.78
C VAL A 15 5.68 -2.61 4.75
N GLU A 16 6.64 -2.72 5.66
CA GLU A 16 6.68 -3.82 6.64
C GLU A 16 5.43 -3.90 7.53
N CYS A 17 4.85 -2.76 7.94
CA CYS A 17 3.63 -2.72 8.74
C CYS A 17 2.37 -3.07 7.95
N TRP A 18 2.27 -2.65 6.69
CA TRP A 18 1.05 -2.78 5.88
C TRP A 18 1.07 -3.98 4.92
N LEU A 19 2.23 -4.60 4.69
CA LEU A 19 2.38 -5.78 3.84
C LEU A 19 1.52 -6.97 4.30
N PRO A 20 1.42 -7.32 5.60
CA PRO A 20 0.55 -8.41 6.04
C PRO A 20 -0.92 -8.12 5.71
N LEU A 21 -1.37 -6.88 5.96
CA LEU A 21 -2.74 -6.46 5.68
C LEU A 21 -3.05 -6.48 4.18
N ALA A 22 -2.10 -6.05 3.35
CA ALA A 22 -2.22 -6.08 1.91
C ALA A 22 -2.25 -7.51 1.36
N GLN A 23 -1.46 -8.42 1.95
CA GLN A 23 -1.50 -9.86 1.61
C GLN A 23 -2.83 -10.49 1.99
N GLU A 24 -3.34 -10.24 3.20
CA GLU A 24 -4.66 -10.72 3.60
C GLU A 24 -5.77 -10.22 2.65
N LEU A 25 -5.71 -8.96 2.23
CA LEU A 25 -6.64 -8.40 1.25
C LEU A 25 -6.49 -9.05 -0.12
N ASN A 26 -5.26 -9.26 -0.58
CA ASN A 26 -4.95 -9.90 -1.86
C ASN A 26 -5.54 -11.33 -1.91
N GLU A 27 -5.37 -12.10 -0.84
CA GLU A 27 -5.95 -13.44 -0.72
C GLU A 27 -7.47 -13.41 -0.58
N ALA A 28 -8.00 -12.54 0.30
CA ALA A 28 -9.44 -12.46 0.56
C ALA A 28 -10.25 -11.96 -0.65
N GLN A 29 -9.68 -11.07 -1.45
CA GLN A 29 -10.31 -10.53 -2.66
C GLN A 29 -9.91 -11.28 -3.94
N GLY A 30 -8.93 -12.19 -3.85
CA GLY A 30 -8.41 -12.93 -4.99
C GLY A 30 -7.78 -12.05 -6.07
N TRP A 31 -7.06 -10.98 -5.70
CA TRP A 31 -6.43 -10.09 -6.70
C TRP A 31 -5.32 -10.79 -7.48
N GLY A 32 -4.62 -11.74 -6.86
CA GLY A 32 -3.52 -12.48 -7.46
C GLY A 32 -2.26 -11.64 -7.67
N ASP A 33 -2.09 -10.57 -6.88
CA ASP A 33 -0.93 -9.69 -6.95
C ASP A 33 0.29 -10.34 -6.28
N ASP A 34 1.45 -10.25 -6.92
CA ASP A 34 2.74 -10.68 -6.35
C ASP A 34 3.27 -9.67 -5.32
N GLY A 35 4.24 -10.08 -4.50
CA GLY A 35 4.89 -9.22 -3.50
C GLY A 35 5.27 -7.81 -4.02
N PRO A 36 5.95 -7.68 -5.18
CA PRO A 36 6.29 -6.38 -5.74
C PRO A 36 5.08 -5.54 -6.21
N ALA A 37 3.95 -6.16 -6.54
CA ALA A 37 2.72 -5.45 -6.86
C ALA A 37 2.06 -4.88 -5.60
N LEU A 38 2.06 -5.64 -4.51
CA LEU A 38 1.58 -5.19 -3.21
C LEU A 38 2.45 -4.08 -2.63
N GLU A 39 3.78 -4.17 -2.75
CA GLU A 39 4.68 -3.08 -2.35
C GLU A 39 4.39 -1.78 -3.11
N ARG A 40 4.21 -1.86 -4.44
CA ARG A 40 3.84 -0.69 -5.24
C ARG A 40 2.50 -0.10 -4.83
N LEU A 41 1.51 -0.94 -4.50
CA LEU A 41 0.22 -0.50 -3.99
C LEU A 41 0.38 0.25 -2.66
N ILE A 42 1.14 -0.31 -1.72
CA ILE A 42 1.39 0.30 -0.40
C ILE A 42 2.15 1.61 -0.56
N LEU A 43 3.18 1.67 -1.41
CA LEU A 43 3.93 2.89 -1.69
C LEU A 43 3.06 3.96 -2.35
N ALA A 44 2.19 3.58 -3.29
CA ALA A 44 1.24 4.50 -3.91
C ALA A 44 0.23 5.05 -2.89
N ALA A 45 -0.22 4.19 -1.97
CA ALA A 45 -1.15 4.55 -0.89
C ALA A 45 -0.45 5.14 0.34
N ALA A 46 0.88 5.24 0.37
CA ALA A 46 1.65 5.52 1.59
C ALA A 46 1.23 6.82 2.28
N SER A 47 0.98 7.88 1.49
CA SER A 47 0.50 9.15 2.02
C SER A 47 -0.87 9.01 2.69
N ALA A 48 -1.80 8.26 2.10
CA ALA A 48 -3.13 8.03 2.67
C ALA A 48 -3.07 7.09 3.88
N LEU A 49 -2.26 6.04 3.81
CA LEU A 49 -2.03 5.09 4.91
C LEU A 49 -1.41 5.77 6.13
N SER A 50 -0.55 6.79 5.93
CA SER A 50 0.02 7.57 7.03
C SER A 50 -1.03 8.34 7.84
N SER A 51 -2.19 8.63 7.23
CA SER A 51 -3.34 9.28 7.87
C SER A 51 -4.40 8.29 8.37
N ALA A 52 -4.22 6.99 8.14
CA ALA A 52 -5.17 5.98 8.57
C ALA A 52 -5.11 5.79 10.09
N VAL A 53 -6.21 6.08 10.77
CA VAL A 53 -6.33 5.94 12.23
C VAL A 53 -6.80 4.55 12.67
N SER A 54 -7.16 3.67 11.73
CA SER A 54 -7.70 2.33 12.01
C SER A 54 -7.42 1.36 10.87
N VAL A 55 -7.40 0.07 11.19
CA VAL A 55 -7.15 -1.02 10.22
C VAL A 55 -8.22 -1.03 9.12
N GLU A 56 -9.49 -0.77 9.45
CA GLU A 56 -10.57 -0.67 8.45
C GLU A 56 -10.35 0.48 7.46
N SER A 57 -9.88 1.64 7.94
CA SER A 57 -9.54 2.77 7.08
C SER A 57 -8.39 2.43 6.14
N ALA A 58 -7.35 1.76 6.65
CA ALA A 58 -6.25 1.28 5.83
C ALA A 58 -6.70 0.29 4.75
N ARG A 59 -7.61 -0.64 5.10
CA ARG A 59 -8.20 -1.58 4.12
C ARG A 59 -8.96 -0.84 3.02
N ALA A 60 -9.80 0.13 3.39
CA ALA A 60 -10.55 0.93 2.42
C ALA A 60 -9.62 1.72 1.48
N ILE A 61 -8.55 2.30 2.02
CA ILE A 61 -7.52 3.01 1.23
C ILE A 61 -6.87 2.04 0.22
N LEU A 62 -6.42 0.87 0.67
CA LEU A 62 -5.80 -0.13 -0.21
C LEU A 62 -6.75 -0.59 -1.32
N LEU A 63 -8.02 -0.83 -1.00
CA LEU A 63 -9.07 -1.19 -1.98
C LEU A 63 -9.26 -0.12 -3.05
N VAL A 64 -9.39 1.15 -2.64
CA VAL A 64 -9.58 2.29 -3.55
C VAL A 64 -8.36 2.46 -4.46
N TYR A 65 -7.15 2.35 -3.91
CA TYR A 65 -5.93 2.47 -4.69
C TYR A 65 -5.74 1.30 -5.65
N HIS A 66 -6.03 0.06 -5.24
CA HIS A 66 -5.97 -1.10 -6.12
C HIS A 66 -6.97 -0.97 -7.28
N ALA A 67 -8.21 -0.58 -6.99
CA ALA A 67 -9.21 -0.31 -8.01
C ALA A 67 -8.76 0.81 -8.97
N SER A 68 -8.17 1.89 -8.45
CA SER A 68 -7.69 3.02 -9.26
C SER A 68 -6.50 2.65 -10.15
N LEU A 69 -5.58 1.81 -9.67
CA LEU A 69 -4.45 1.31 -10.45
C LEU A 69 -4.91 0.41 -11.61
N ARG A 70 -6.00 -0.33 -11.44
CA ARG A 70 -6.58 -1.21 -12.47
C ARG A 70 -7.58 -0.50 -13.39
N ALA A 71 -8.28 0.50 -12.88
CA ALA A 71 -9.20 1.34 -13.61
C ALA A 71 -8.50 2.42 -14.44
N ARG A 72 -7.17 2.39 -14.54
CA ARG A 72 -6.41 3.19 -15.50
C ARG A 72 -6.15 2.32 -16.75
N PRO A 73 -7.14 2.14 -17.65
CA PRO A 73 -6.85 1.57 -18.96
C PRO A 73 -5.92 2.55 -19.69
N ARG A 74 -4.88 2.01 -20.33
CA ARG A 74 -4.17 2.74 -21.37
C ARG A 74 -5.08 3.02 -22.55
#